data_AF-A0A643F912-F1
#
_entry.id   AF-A0A643F912-F1
#
_cell.length_a   1.000
_cell.length_b   1.000
_cell.length_c   1.000
_cell.angle_alpha   90.00
_cell.angle_beta   90.00
_cell.angle_gamma   90.00
#
_symmetry.space_group_name_H-M   'P 1'
#
loop_
_entity.id
_entity.type
_entity.pdbx_description
1 polymer ?
#
loop_
_entity_poly.entity_id
_entity_poly.type
_entity_poly.pdbx_seq_one_letter_code
_entity_poly.pdbx_strand_id
1 'polypeptide(L)'
;MNASHNTSHHTASHRPLIRLLGAALVALAALPVATVAQAAPRHHGTTVTGPQGNTASRTVQRGGGDVSTTTTGFGGRSFSRQVDRSANGSSATVTGANGKTYSRTTTRADGSGSTTVTGPNGQSGTATTTRQP
;
A
#
# COMPACT_ATOMS: atom_id res chain seq x y z
N MET A 1 -25.87 26.77 55.25
CA MET A 1 -24.73 27.30 56.02
C MET A 1 -24.35 26.23 57.03
N ASN A 2 -23.36 25.40 56.72
CA ASN A 2 -22.94 24.27 57.55
C ASN A 2 -21.52 24.55 58.04
N ALA A 3 -21.38 24.91 59.31
CA ALA A 3 -20.10 25.14 59.96
C ALA A 3 -19.89 24.03 61.00
N SER A 4 -19.05 23.06 60.69
CA SER A 4 -18.57 22.09 61.67
C SER A 4 -17.11 22.40 61.99
N HIS A 5 -16.89 22.63 63.28
CA HIS A 5 -15.62 22.96 63.90
C HIS A 5 -14.68 21.75 63.94
N ASN A 6 -13.39 22.07 63.77
CA ASN A 6 -12.23 21.25 64.05
C ASN A 6 -12.07 21.03 65.57
N THR A 7 -11.52 19.90 66.02
CA THR A 7 -10.41 19.77 67.00
C THR A 7 -10.18 18.30 67.42
N SER A 8 -8.92 17.89 67.33
CA SER A 8 -8.34 16.58 67.57
C SER A 8 -8.02 16.29 69.04
N HIS A 9 -7.87 15.02 69.42
CA HIS A 9 -7.07 14.61 70.58
C HIS A 9 -6.02 13.54 70.19
N HIS A 10 -4.77 13.90 70.47
CA HIS A 10 -3.55 13.09 70.43
C HIS A 10 -3.65 11.88 71.38
N THR A 11 -3.02 10.73 71.13
CA THR A 11 -1.61 10.48 71.50
C THR A 11 -1.21 9.05 71.11
N ALA A 12 -0.12 8.88 70.36
CA ALA A 12 0.91 7.85 70.62
C ALA A 12 2.08 8.06 69.65
N SER A 13 3.09 8.74 70.17
CA SER A 13 4.45 8.82 69.66
C SER A 13 5.03 7.43 69.42
N HIS A 14 5.53 7.14 68.21
CA HIS A 14 6.74 6.34 67.97
C HIS A 14 7.27 6.63 66.56
N ARG A 15 8.28 7.49 66.49
CA ARG A 15 9.37 7.43 65.49
C ARG A 15 10.58 6.84 66.22
N PRO A 16 11.60 6.24 65.56
CA PRO A 16 11.98 6.44 64.16
C PRO A 16 12.44 5.15 63.42
N LEU A 17 12.57 5.20 62.09
CA LEU A 17 13.81 4.76 61.42
C LEU A 17 13.76 5.05 59.92
N ILE A 18 14.76 5.82 59.48
CA ILE A 18 15.12 6.14 58.11
C ILE A 18 15.78 4.93 57.46
N ARG A 19 15.30 4.48 56.30
CA ARG A 19 16.04 3.90 55.15
C ARG A 19 15.05 3.81 53.98
N LEU A 20 15.36 3.93 52.70
CA LEU A 20 16.47 4.34 51.87
C LEU A 20 15.97 4.00 50.45
N LEU A 21 16.13 4.91 49.48
CA LEU A 21 16.17 4.67 48.03
C LEU A 21 15.11 3.80 47.35
N GLY A 22 14.43 4.40 46.36
CA GLY A 22 13.74 3.64 45.32
C GLY A 22 13.05 4.52 44.30
N ALA A 23 13.77 5.46 43.68
CA ALA A 23 13.27 6.15 42.49
C ALA A 23 13.20 5.15 41.33
N ALA A 24 12.06 4.48 41.15
CA ALA A 24 11.78 3.73 39.94
C ALA A 24 11.26 4.70 38.87
N LEU A 25 12.17 5.36 38.18
CA LEU A 25 11.85 6.08 36.95
C LEU A 25 11.58 5.02 35.87
N VAL A 26 10.31 4.72 35.60
CA VAL A 26 9.92 3.87 34.46
C VAL A 26 10.11 4.70 33.20
N ALA A 27 11.27 4.58 32.55
CA ALA A 27 11.49 5.13 31.23
C ALA A 27 10.67 4.30 30.21
N LEU A 28 9.49 4.80 29.84
CA LEU A 28 8.68 4.26 28.77
C LEU A 28 9.37 4.58 27.44
N ALA A 29 10.14 3.63 26.91
CA ALA A 29 10.78 3.76 25.60
C ALA A 29 9.70 3.78 24.50
N ALA A 30 9.39 4.96 23.96
CA ALA A 30 8.57 5.09 22.78
C ALA A 30 9.36 4.56 21.57
N LEU A 31 9.00 3.37 21.09
CA LEU A 31 9.50 2.84 19.82
C LEU A 31 9.01 3.75 18.67
N PRO A 32 9.89 4.22 17.76
CA PRO A 32 9.42 4.92 16.58
C PRO A 32 8.74 3.91 15.65
N VAL A 33 7.42 3.98 15.56
CA VAL A 33 6.68 3.33 14.46
C VAL A 33 7.05 4.09 13.20
N ALA A 34 7.97 3.52 12.41
CA ALA A 34 8.27 4.02 11.09
C ALA A 34 7.03 3.79 10.20
N THR A 35 6.13 4.77 10.16
CA THR A 35 5.08 4.79 9.14
C THR A 35 5.76 4.99 7.80
N VAL A 36 5.80 3.95 6.98
CA VAL A 36 6.14 4.09 5.56
C VAL A 36 5.05 4.97 4.93
N ALA A 37 5.38 6.23 4.64
CA ALA A 37 4.46 7.11 3.94
C ALA A 37 4.19 6.52 2.55
N GLN A 38 2.96 6.07 2.31
CA GLN A 38 2.56 5.54 1.02
C GLN A 38 2.55 6.71 0.01
N ALA A 39 3.44 6.67 -0.98
CA ALA A 39 3.53 7.73 -1.98
C ALA A 39 2.19 7.92 -2.68
N ALA A 40 1.66 9.15 -2.65
CA ALA A 40 0.37 9.49 -3.26
C ALA A 40 0.31 9.10 -4.74
N PRO A 41 -0.86 8.69 -5.26
CA PRO A 41 -1.01 8.33 -6.67
C PRO A 41 -0.58 9.47 -7.59
N ARG A 42 0.38 9.19 -8.49
CA ARG A 42 0.82 10.12 -9.53
C ARG A 42 -0.05 9.95 -10.76
N HIS A 43 -0.64 11.05 -11.23
CA HIS A 43 -1.46 11.10 -12.44
C HIS A 43 -0.71 11.85 -13.55
N HIS A 44 -0.62 11.25 -14.74
CA HIS A 44 -0.04 11.88 -15.92
C HIS A 44 -0.99 11.72 -17.11
N GLY A 45 -1.27 12.81 -17.80
CA GLY A 45 -2.08 12.82 -19.02
C GLY A 45 -1.35 13.53 -20.14
N THR A 46 -1.41 13.00 -21.36
CA THR A 46 -0.93 13.64 -22.58
C THR A 46 -2.00 13.59 -23.65
N THR A 47 -2.20 14.69 -24.36
CA THR A 47 -3.17 14.82 -25.43
C THR A 47 -2.48 15.42 -26.65
N VAL A 48 -2.76 14.88 -27.83
CA VAL A 48 -2.21 15.34 -29.11
C VAL A 48 -3.37 15.56 -30.07
N THR A 49 -3.44 16.76 -30.66
CA THR A 49 -4.44 17.10 -31.68
C THR A 49 -3.78 17.13 -33.05
N GLY A 50 -4.36 16.39 -34.00
CA GLY A 50 -3.87 16.29 -35.37
C GLY A 50 -4.38 17.42 -36.28
N PRO A 51 -3.90 17.49 -37.53
CA PRO A 51 -4.21 18.57 -38.48
C PRO A 51 -5.71 18.70 -38.80
N GLN A 52 -6.48 17.61 -38.67
CA GLN A 52 -7.93 17.58 -38.89
C GLN A 52 -8.74 17.75 -37.60
N GLY A 53 -8.12 18.20 -36.49
CA GLY A 53 -8.78 18.39 -35.19
C GLY A 53 -9.03 17.11 -34.39
N ASN A 54 -8.81 15.93 -34.98
CA ASN A 54 -8.90 14.66 -34.27
C ASN A 54 -7.85 14.60 -33.15
N THR A 55 -8.22 14.01 -32.02
CA THR A 55 -7.36 13.98 -30.83
C THR A 55 -7.03 12.54 -30.40
N ALA A 56 -5.79 12.31 -30.01
CA ALA A 56 -5.35 11.10 -29.32
C ALA A 56 -4.92 11.46 -27.90
N SER A 57 -5.16 10.59 -26.94
CA SER A 57 -4.82 10.83 -25.54
C SER A 57 -4.23 9.60 -24.88
N ARG A 58 -3.42 9.82 -23.85
CA ARG A 58 -2.92 8.79 -22.96
C ARG A 58 -2.98 9.29 -21.53
N THR A 59 -3.57 8.49 -20.65
CA THR A 59 -3.64 8.75 -19.23
C THR A 59 -2.97 7.62 -18.48
N VAL A 60 -2.19 7.95 -17.46
CA VAL A 60 -1.46 6.99 -16.63
C VAL A 60 -1.61 7.36 -15.17
N GLN A 61 -1.99 6.39 -14.36
CA GLN A 61 -2.08 6.49 -12.91
C GLN A 61 -1.10 5.50 -12.30
N ARG A 62 -0.28 5.94 -11.34
CA ARG A 62 0.66 5.08 -10.62
C ARG A 62 0.59 5.33 -9.12
N GLY A 63 0.52 4.28 -8.33
CA GLY A 63 0.58 4.38 -6.87
C GLY A 63 0.85 3.01 -6.27
N GLY A 64 1.66 2.94 -5.20
CA GLY A 64 1.89 1.68 -4.47
C GLY A 64 2.53 0.52 -5.27
N GLY A 65 3.03 0.76 -6.49
CA GLY A 65 3.51 -0.29 -7.41
C GLY A 65 2.53 -0.64 -8.54
N ASP A 66 1.28 -0.22 -8.38
CA ASP A 66 0.20 -0.42 -9.34
C ASP A 66 0.25 0.64 -10.43
N VAL A 67 -0.16 0.25 -11.63
CA VAL A 67 -0.17 1.11 -12.82
C VAL A 67 -1.45 0.88 -13.60
N SER A 68 -2.25 1.94 -13.75
CA SER A 68 -3.34 1.99 -14.73
C SER A 68 -2.91 2.84 -15.91
N THR A 69 -3.27 2.45 -17.12
CA THR A 69 -3.03 3.24 -18.33
C THR A 69 -4.20 3.07 -19.27
N THR A 70 -4.72 4.19 -19.78
CA THR A 70 -5.67 4.21 -20.90
C THR A 70 -5.07 5.02 -22.04
N THR A 71 -5.15 4.49 -23.25
CA THR A 71 -4.73 5.22 -24.45
C THR A 71 -5.86 5.19 -25.46
N THR A 72 -6.22 6.37 -25.97
CA THR A 72 -7.25 6.58 -26.98
C THR A 72 -6.56 7.11 -28.24
N GLY A 73 -6.73 6.40 -29.36
CA GLY A 73 -6.19 6.86 -30.64
C GLY A 73 -7.05 7.95 -31.28
N PHE A 74 -6.56 8.53 -32.38
CA PHE A 74 -7.27 9.57 -33.15
C PHE A 74 -8.66 9.15 -33.66
N GLY A 75 -8.95 7.85 -33.73
CA GLY A 75 -10.27 7.30 -34.08
C GLY A 75 -11.18 7.04 -32.87
N GLY A 76 -10.89 7.58 -31.69
CA GLY A 76 -11.70 7.45 -30.47
C GLY A 76 -11.65 6.09 -29.79
N ARG A 77 -10.99 5.10 -30.40
CA ARG A 77 -10.86 3.74 -29.86
C ARG A 77 -9.79 3.68 -28.78
N SER A 78 -10.11 3.03 -27.67
CA SER A 78 -9.27 2.98 -26.48
C SER A 78 -8.76 1.58 -26.15
N PHE A 79 -7.53 1.49 -25.66
CA PHE A 79 -7.02 0.29 -24.98
C PHE A 79 -6.63 0.66 -23.56
N SER A 80 -6.81 -0.28 -22.64
CA SER A 80 -6.43 -0.10 -21.24
C SER A 80 -5.47 -1.20 -20.78
N ARG A 81 -4.65 -0.85 -19.80
CA ARG A 81 -3.76 -1.76 -19.11
C ARG A 81 -3.81 -1.47 -17.62
N GLN A 82 -4.09 -2.50 -16.84
CA GLN A 82 -3.93 -2.51 -15.39
C GLN A 82 -2.74 -3.41 -15.04
N VAL A 83 -1.93 -2.99 -14.08
CA VAL A 83 -0.87 -3.80 -13.51
C VAL A 83 -0.92 -3.63 -12.01
N ASP A 84 -1.06 -4.73 -11.28
CA ASP A 84 -0.98 -4.71 -9.83
C ASP A 84 0.30 -5.43 -9.40
N ARG A 85 1.06 -4.85 -8.47
CA ARG A 85 2.35 -5.42 -8.02
C ARG A 85 2.37 -5.58 -6.52
N SER A 86 2.88 -6.72 -6.08
CA SER A 86 3.14 -6.99 -4.67
C SER A 86 4.50 -7.66 -4.48
N ALA A 87 4.93 -7.82 -3.23
CA ALA A 87 6.15 -8.56 -2.91
C ALA A 87 6.11 -9.99 -3.47
N ASN A 88 4.93 -10.62 -3.46
CA ASN A 88 4.74 -12.02 -3.83
C ASN A 88 4.52 -12.22 -5.33
N GLY A 89 4.43 -11.16 -6.13
CA GLY A 89 4.03 -11.33 -7.53
C GLY A 89 3.56 -10.07 -8.25
N SER A 90 2.91 -10.29 -9.38
CA SER A 90 2.25 -9.23 -10.13
C SER A 90 1.19 -9.78 -11.05
N SER A 91 0.08 -9.06 -11.19
CA SER A 91 -0.92 -9.26 -12.24
C SER A 91 -0.80 -8.16 -13.29
N ALA A 92 -1.16 -8.46 -14.53
CA ALA A 92 -1.39 -7.44 -15.54
C ALA A 92 -2.57 -7.86 -16.42
N THR A 93 -3.49 -6.93 -16.65
CA THR A 93 -4.65 -7.11 -17.52
C THR A 93 -4.59 -6.06 -18.62
N VAL A 94 -4.76 -6.47 -19.87
CA VAL A 94 -4.83 -5.58 -21.02
C VAL A 94 -6.16 -5.81 -21.72
N THR A 95 -6.95 -4.76 -21.89
CA THR A 95 -8.21 -4.79 -22.65
C THR A 95 -8.04 -3.98 -23.91
N GLY A 96 -8.21 -4.63 -25.06
CA GLY A 96 -8.13 -4.01 -26.37
C GLY A 96 -9.40 -3.21 -26.69
N ALA A 97 -9.30 -2.37 -27.72
CA ALA A 97 -10.43 -1.59 -28.23
C ALA A 97 -11.58 -2.41 -28.83
N ASN A 98 -11.43 -3.72 -28.92
CA ASN A 98 -12.46 -4.69 -29.31
C ASN A 98 -13.10 -5.37 -28.08
N GLY A 99 -12.80 -4.92 -26.86
CA GLY A 99 -13.27 -5.50 -25.60
C GLY A 99 -12.59 -6.81 -25.21
N LYS A 100 -11.70 -7.36 -26.04
CA LYS A 100 -10.98 -8.60 -25.73
C LYS A 100 -9.90 -8.33 -24.70
N THR A 101 -9.80 -9.23 -23.73
CA THR A 101 -8.92 -9.06 -22.56
C THR A 101 -7.88 -10.17 -22.50
N TYR A 102 -6.65 -9.80 -22.17
CA TYR A 102 -5.55 -10.72 -21.88
C TYR A 102 -5.09 -10.45 -20.46
N SER A 103 -4.76 -11.50 -19.72
CA SER A 103 -4.17 -11.36 -18.40
C SER A 103 -2.88 -12.15 -18.26
N ARG A 104 -2.03 -11.69 -17.35
CA ARG A 104 -0.84 -12.40 -16.91
C ARG A 104 -0.76 -12.30 -15.41
N THR A 105 -0.55 -13.43 -14.75
CA THR A 105 -0.28 -13.50 -13.32
C THR A 105 1.06 -14.14 -13.10
N THR A 106 1.90 -13.50 -12.31
CA THR A 106 3.20 -14.02 -11.88
C THR A 106 3.19 -14.16 -10.37
N THR A 107 3.52 -15.34 -9.88
CA THR A 107 3.75 -15.64 -8.46
C THR A 107 5.24 -15.90 -8.26
N ARG A 108 5.82 -15.28 -7.24
CA ARG A 108 7.20 -15.48 -6.81
C ARG A 108 7.20 -16.23 -5.49
N ALA A 109 8.09 -17.20 -5.37
CA ALA A 109 8.37 -17.93 -4.15
C ALA A 109 9.89 -18.05 -3.98
N ASP A 110 10.34 -18.42 -2.78
CA ASP A 110 11.77 -18.56 -2.53
C ASP A 110 12.36 -19.64 -3.45
N GLY A 111 13.34 -19.24 -4.26
CA GLY A 111 13.99 -20.11 -5.23
C GLY A 111 13.14 -20.50 -6.44
N SER A 112 11.91 -19.98 -6.62
CA SER A 112 11.09 -20.32 -7.80
C SER A 112 10.10 -19.22 -8.21
N GLY A 113 9.52 -19.35 -9.40
CA GLY A 113 8.49 -18.45 -9.87
C GLY A 113 7.64 -19.10 -10.94
N SER A 114 6.35 -18.77 -10.95
CA SER A 114 5.40 -19.25 -11.95
C SER A 114 4.69 -18.08 -12.61
N THR A 115 4.52 -18.14 -13.93
CA THR A 115 3.77 -17.15 -14.69
C THR A 115 2.73 -17.84 -15.55
N THR A 116 1.47 -17.46 -15.36
CA THR A 116 0.35 -17.88 -16.20
C THR A 116 -0.09 -16.72 -17.07
N VAL A 117 -0.29 -16.98 -18.37
CA VAL A 117 -0.88 -16.03 -19.31
C VAL A 117 -2.21 -16.60 -19.78
N THR A 118 -3.27 -15.80 -19.72
CA THR A 118 -4.61 -16.16 -20.15
C THR A 118 -5.05 -15.26 -21.31
N GLY A 119 -5.49 -15.89 -22.38
CA GLY A 119 -6.03 -15.23 -23.57
C GLY A 119 -7.52 -14.90 -23.45
N PRO A 120 -8.06 -14.19 -24.44
CA PRO A 120 -9.41 -13.65 -24.41
C PRO A 120 -10.54 -14.66 -24.51
N ASN A 121 -10.24 -15.94 -24.81
CA ASN A 121 -11.23 -17.01 -24.76
C ASN A 121 -10.92 -18.01 -23.62
N GLY A 122 -10.16 -17.57 -22.61
CA GLY A 122 -9.88 -18.35 -21.40
C GLY A 122 -8.75 -19.36 -21.53
N GLN A 123 -8.20 -19.60 -22.73
CA GLN A 123 -7.05 -20.48 -22.88
C GLN A 123 -5.85 -19.90 -22.13
N SER A 124 -5.12 -20.76 -21.42
CA SER A 124 -4.00 -20.34 -20.60
C SER A 124 -2.77 -21.22 -20.80
N GLY A 125 -1.60 -20.64 -20.60
CA GLY A 125 -0.32 -21.35 -20.53
C GLY A 125 0.46 -20.91 -19.31
N THR A 126 1.14 -21.85 -18.66
CA THR A 126 1.94 -21.61 -17.45
C THR A 126 3.39 -21.99 -17.69
N ALA A 127 4.31 -21.10 -17.33
CA ALA A 127 5.73 -21.37 -17.28
C ALA A 127 6.22 -21.27 -15.83
N THR A 128 7.01 -22.24 -15.39
CA THR A 128 7.63 -22.27 -14.07
C THR A 128 9.15 -22.22 -14.21
N THR A 129 9.79 -21.45 -13.35
CA THR A 129 11.23 -21.30 -13.26
C THR A 129 11.67 -21.66 -11.85
N THR A 130 12.79 -22.37 -11.74
CA THR A 130 13.42 -22.71 -10.46
C THR A 130 14.85 -22.22 -10.52
N ARG A 131 15.29 -21.51 -9.48
CA ARG A 131 16.68 -21.06 -9.35
C ARG A 131 17.52 -22.26 -8.92
N GLN A 132 18.53 -22.60 -9.69
CA GLN A 132 19.53 -23.57 -9.24
C GLN A 132 20.53 -22.89 -8.30
N PRO A 133 21.02 -23.60 -7.27
CA PRO A 133 21.99 -23.07 -6.30
C PRO A 133 23.28 -22.60 -6.95
#